data_AF-A0A453S6X2-F1
#
_entry.id   AF-A0A453S6X2-F1
#
_cell.length_a   1.000
_cell.length_b   1.000
_cell.length_c   1.000
_cell.angle_alpha   90.00
_cell.angle_beta   90.00
_cell.angle_gamma   90.00
#
_symmetry.space_group_name_H-M   'P 1'
#
loop_
_entity.id
_entity.type
_entity.pdbx_description
1 polymer ?
#
loop_
_entity_poly.entity_id
_entity_poly.type
_entity_poly.pdbx_seq_one_letter_code
_entity_poly.pdbx_strand_id
1 'polypeptide(L)'
;MASSLGHFACHGSPAAASPTPSLLGRFSPDFCALAALRPIRPAAAGAKPPRDATTSTEQEQQEQEQQLASSWRGAYEEPSPSPSVSSTEAQDPSALRVGIIGFGNFGQFIARGIQRQGHAVLATSRSDYSEYCSAHGIRFFRSLEALCEEQPDVLLVCSSILSTESVVRATPLAKLRPDTIVADVLSVKQFPRNLLLEILPPEFGIVCTHPMFGPESGKHGWSKLPFVYDKVRVAEEGGQKAKCDRFLSIFEQEGCRMVEMTCAEHDRHAAGSQFITHTIGRVLAQLNLQSTPINTKGYETLLQLTENTVSDSFDLYYGLFMYNVNATEQMDKLDRAFDDVKQMLYGRLHGVLRKQIVERVPMPGAPSSRSREGRESPAANTQETKPLSPSPCHTFSTVAFSTAKC
;
A
#
# COMPACT_ATOMS: atom_id res chain seq x y z
N MET A 1 -41.88 48.98 -23.75
CA MET A 1 -41.87 49.78 -22.51
C MET A 1 -40.48 49.63 -21.91
N ALA A 2 -39.52 50.46 -22.36
CA ALA A 2 -39.13 51.74 -21.74
C ALA A 2 -38.53 51.50 -20.33
N SER A 3 -37.32 51.90 -19.96
CA SER A 3 -36.37 52.84 -20.55
C SER A 3 -35.01 52.77 -19.82
N SER A 4 -33.93 53.06 -20.57
CA SER A 4 -32.84 54.02 -20.26
C SER A 4 -31.86 53.71 -19.11
N LEU A 5 -30.54 53.52 -19.36
CA LEU A 5 -29.45 54.54 -19.48
C LEU A 5 -29.43 55.50 -18.27
N GLY A 6 -28.32 55.82 -17.60
CA GLY A 6 -26.89 55.59 -17.79
C GLY A 6 -26.09 56.56 -16.88
N HIS A 7 -24.77 56.35 -16.81
CA HIS A 7 -23.72 57.37 -16.64
C HIS A 7 -23.35 58.02 -15.28
N PHE A 8 -22.02 57.97 -15.06
CA PHE A 8 -21.07 58.94 -14.49
C PHE A 8 -21.09 59.35 -13.00
N ALA A 9 -20.04 58.87 -12.31
CA ALA A 9 -18.92 59.63 -11.74
C ALA A 9 -19.02 60.47 -10.45
N CYS A 10 -17.95 60.28 -9.66
CA CYS A 10 -17.20 61.24 -8.84
C CYS A 10 -17.51 61.46 -7.34
N HIS A 11 -16.39 61.39 -6.61
CA HIS A 11 -15.99 62.07 -5.37
C HIS A 11 -16.37 61.53 -3.99
N GLY A 12 -15.32 61.28 -3.19
CA GLY A 12 -15.35 61.47 -1.74
C GLY A 12 -14.44 60.53 -0.94
N SER A 13 -13.16 60.87 -0.79
CA SER A 13 -12.37 60.48 0.40
C SER A 13 -12.51 61.60 1.45
N PRO A 14 -12.37 61.31 2.77
CA PRO A 14 -11.02 61.32 3.34
C PRO A 14 -10.76 60.27 4.45
N ALA A 15 -9.45 59.97 4.64
CA ALA A 15 -8.70 59.75 5.89
C ALA A 15 -9.26 58.80 6.99
N ALA A 16 -8.49 57.99 7.72
CA ALA A 16 -7.08 57.64 7.79
C ALA A 16 -6.98 56.50 8.84
N ALA A 17 -6.04 55.57 8.67
CA ALA A 17 -5.19 54.99 9.72
C ALA A 17 -4.52 53.70 9.22
N SER A 18 -3.21 53.79 9.00
CA SER A 18 -2.30 52.63 8.94
C SER A 18 -2.19 51.97 10.32
N PRO A 19 -1.89 50.65 10.38
CA PRO A 19 -0.49 50.29 10.58
C PRO A 19 0.01 49.10 9.72
N THR A 20 1.34 48.99 9.75
CA THR A 20 2.34 48.13 9.07
C THR A 20 2.05 46.63 8.87
N PRO A 21 2.72 45.98 7.89
CA PRO A 21 2.43 44.62 7.45
C PRO A 21 3.19 43.57 8.27
N SER A 22 2.53 42.44 8.58
CA SER A 22 3.21 41.21 8.97
C SER A 22 3.11 40.20 7.82
N LEU A 23 4.29 39.81 7.33
CA LEU A 23 4.50 38.71 6.40
C LEU A 23 4.13 37.41 7.07
N LEU A 24 3.15 36.68 6.53
CA LEU A 24 3.01 35.21 6.57
C LEU A 24 1.88 34.84 5.60
N GLY A 25 2.21 34.85 4.31
CA GLY A 25 1.33 34.34 3.26
C GLY A 25 1.18 32.83 3.39
N ARG A 26 -0.06 32.37 3.57
CA ARG A 26 -0.46 30.98 3.39
C ARG A 26 -0.23 30.59 1.93
N PHE A 27 0.73 29.70 1.68
CA PHE A 27 0.81 28.99 0.41
C PHE A 27 -0.06 27.73 0.51
N SER A 28 -1.21 27.75 -0.18
CA SER A 28 -1.86 26.52 -0.65
C SER A 28 -1.40 26.28 -2.08
N PRO A 29 -0.83 25.12 -2.44
CA PRO A 29 -0.49 24.85 -3.83
C PRO A 29 -1.74 24.40 -4.60
N ASP A 30 -2.11 25.16 -5.62
CA ASP A 30 -3.03 24.75 -6.69
C ASP A 30 -2.34 23.68 -7.56
N PHE A 31 -2.86 22.45 -7.54
CA PHE A 31 -2.22 21.27 -8.14
C PHE A 31 -2.63 20.98 -9.60
N CYS A 32 -3.14 21.96 -10.33
CA CYS A 32 -3.39 21.83 -11.78
C CYS A 32 -2.14 22.08 -12.66
N ALA A 33 -0.98 22.43 -12.08
CA ALA A 33 0.19 22.87 -12.84
C ALA A 33 1.30 21.81 -13.03
N LEU A 34 1.15 20.58 -12.53
CA LEU A 34 2.18 19.52 -12.65
C LEU A 34 2.01 18.58 -13.86
N ALA A 35 1.00 18.80 -14.71
CA ALA A 35 0.73 17.97 -15.88
C ALA A 35 1.45 18.41 -17.18
N ALA A 36 2.38 19.37 -17.15
CA ALA A 36 2.94 19.96 -18.38
C ALA A 36 4.48 20.02 -18.44
N LEU A 37 5.20 19.03 -17.90
CA LEU A 37 6.64 18.89 -18.16
C LEU A 37 6.91 17.70 -19.08
N ARG A 38 7.00 17.99 -20.38
CA ARG A 38 7.60 17.09 -21.38
C ARG A 38 9.10 16.95 -21.10
N PRO A 39 9.70 15.75 -21.15
CA PRO A 39 11.14 15.62 -21.09
C PRO A 39 11.78 16.11 -22.40
N ILE A 40 12.67 17.10 -22.28
CA ILE A 40 13.55 17.60 -23.33
C ILE A 40 14.64 16.55 -23.57
N ARG A 41 14.81 16.11 -24.83
CA ARG A 41 15.95 15.28 -25.27
C ARG A 41 17.28 15.97 -24.97
N PRO A 42 18.27 15.30 -24.35
CA PRO A 42 19.63 15.85 -24.33
C PRO A 42 20.28 15.68 -25.71
N ALA A 43 20.93 16.76 -26.16
CA ALA A 43 21.76 16.79 -27.36
C ALA A 43 23.00 15.90 -27.21
N ALA A 44 23.43 15.30 -28.32
CA ALA A 44 24.66 14.53 -28.42
C ALA A 44 25.89 15.45 -28.37
N ALA A 45 26.82 15.18 -27.46
CA ALA A 45 28.22 15.62 -27.55
C ALA A 45 29.10 14.66 -26.74
N GLY A 46 30.13 14.13 -27.39
CA GLY A 46 30.99 13.08 -26.86
C GLY A 46 32.11 13.58 -25.96
N ALA A 47 32.49 12.74 -25.01
CA ALA A 47 33.85 12.44 -24.58
C ALA A 47 33.78 11.30 -23.54
N LYS A 48 34.49 10.18 -23.77
CA LYS A 48 34.62 9.08 -22.82
C LYS A 48 35.65 9.44 -21.72
N PRO A 49 35.35 9.21 -20.43
CA PRO A 49 36.36 8.96 -19.41
C PRO A 49 36.46 7.44 -19.12
N PRO A 50 37.53 6.99 -18.44
CA PRO A 50 37.99 5.60 -18.49
C PRO A 50 37.16 4.66 -17.62
N ARG A 51 37.16 3.39 -18.03
CA ARG A 51 36.66 2.24 -17.29
C ARG A 51 37.53 2.03 -16.06
N ASP A 52 36.92 1.98 -14.88
CA ASP A 52 37.12 0.93 -13.89
C ASP A 52 36.20 1.14 -12.66
N ALA A 53 35.71 0.01 -12.12
CA ALA A 53 34.98 -0.17 -10.86
C ALA A 53 33.49 0.25 -10.79
N THR A 54 32.59 -0.58 -11.34
CA THR A 54 31.20 -0.73 -10.83
C THR A 54 30.51 -2.06 -11.21
N THR A 55 31.21 -3.03 -11.80
CA THR A 55 30.60 -4.27 -12.32
C THR A 55 30.31 -5.36 -11.28
N SER A 56 30.67 -5.20 -10.01
CA SER A 56 30.47 -6.25 -9.01
C SER A 56 29.02 -6.33 -8.48
N THR A 57 28.36 -5.19 -8.28
CA THR A 57 27.04 -5.15 -7.60
C THR A 57 25.86 -5.64 -8.45
N GLU A 58 25.90 -5.50 -9.78
CA GLU A 58 24.82 -5.99 -10.66
C GLU A 58 24.97 -7.49 -10.96
N GLN A 59 26.21 -8.00 -11.00
CA GLN A 59 26.48 -9.43 -11.16
C GLN A 59 26.19 -10.21 -9.86
N GLU A 60 26.52 -9.64 -8.69
CA GLU A 60 26.19 -10.23 -7.39
C GLU A 60 24.68 -10.31 -7.14
N GLN A 61 23.88 -9.34 -7.63
CA GLN A 61 22.41 -9.40 -7.56
C GLN A 61 21.82 -10.46 -8.49
N GLN A 62 22.34 -10.61 -9.71
CA GLN A 62 21.89 -11.66 -10.64
C GLN A 62 22.28 -13.08 -10.16
N GLU A 63 23.46 -13.24 -9.55
CA GLU A 63 23.89 -14.51 -8.98
C GLU A 63 23.08 -14.87 -7.72
N GLN A 64 22.70 -13.89 -6.89
CA GLN A 64 21.79 -14.12 -5.76
C GLN A 64 20.37 -14.50 -6.21
N GLU A 65 19.83 -13.87 -7.26
CA GLU A 65 18.53 -14.26 -7.84
C GLU A 65 18.55 -15.69 -8.42
N GLN A 66 19.65 -16.08 -9.09
CA GLN A 66 19.81 -17.44 -9.63
C GLN A 66 20.06 -18.49 -8.53
N GLN A 67 20.77 -18.14 -7.46
CA GLN A 67 20.97 -19.03 -6.31
C GLN A 67 19.70 -19.22 -5.50
N LEU A 68 18.88 -18.18 -5.30
CA LEU A 68 17.54 -18.32 -4.70
C LEU A 68 16.67 -19.26 -5.54
N ALA A 69 16.67 -19.11 -6.86
CA ALA A 69 15.92 -19.98 -7.78
C ALA A 69 16.38 -21.45 -7.72
N SER A 70 17.66 -21.71 -7.40
CA SER A 70 18.21 -23.07 -7.27
C SER A 70 17.87 -23.75 -5.94
N SER A 71 17.64 -22.97 -4.88
CA SER A 71 17.30 -23.48 -3.53
C SER A 71 15.88 -24.05 -3.43
N TRP A 72 15.01 -23.79 -4.41
CA TRP A 72 13.63 -24.32 -4.46
C TRP A 72 13.53 -25.73 -5.08
N ARG A 73 14.65 -26.36 -5.44
CA ARG A 73 14.69 -27.75 -5.92
C ARG A 73 14.90 -28.73 -4.76
N GLY A 74 13.87 -28.95 -3.97
CA GLY A 74 13.91 -29.95 -2.89
C GLY A 74 12.52 -30.35 -2.40
N ALA A 75 12.17 -31.62 -2.66
CA ALA A 75 11.00 -32.37 -2.19
C ALA A 75 9.66 -32.13 -2.92
N TYR A 76 9.52 -32.72 -4.10
CA TYR A 76 8.23 -33.24 -4.59
C TYR A 76 8.46 -34.61 -5.24
N GLU A 77 7.77 -35.63 -4.74
CA GLU A 77 7.72 -36.99 -5.31
C GLU A 77 6.97 -36.97 -6.66
N GLU A 78 7.52 -37.66 -7.66
CA GLU A 78 6.88 -37.85 -8.96
C GLU A 78 5.64 -38.77 -8.87
N PRO A 79 4.50 -38.39 -9.48
CA PRO A 79 3.49 -39.36 -9.88
C PRO A 79 3.80 -39.92 -11.29
N SER A 80 3.72 -41.24 -11.39
CA SER A 80 3.88 -42.09 -12.58
C SER A 80 3.00 -41.71 -13.79
N PRO A 81 3.37 -42.10 -15.03
CA PRO A 81 2.80 -41.52 -16.25
C PRO A 81 1.54 -42.23 -16.79
N SER A 82 0.76 -41.43 -17.55
CA SER A 82 -0.17 -41.75 -18.66
C SER A 82 -1.67 -41.96 -18.33
N PRO A 83 -2.64 -41.67 -19.25
CA PRO A 83 -2.49 -41.58 -20.70
C PRO A 83 -3.02 -40.31 -21.40
N SER A 84 -2.62 -40.20 -22.66
CA SER A 84 -2.98 -39.21 -23.68
C SER A 84 -4.47 -38.83 -23.71
N VAL A 85 -4.76 -37.54 -23.56
CA VAL A 85 -6.11 -37.00 -23.77
C VAL A 85 -6.20 -36.37 -25.16
N SER A 86 -6.86 -37.11 -26.06
CA SER A 86 -7.49 -36.59 -27.26
C SER A 86 -8.93 -36.19 -26.93
N SER A 87 -9.44 -35.22 -27.68
CA SER A 87 -10.84 -34.77 -27.85
C SER A 87 -11.49 -33.93 -26.74
N THR A 88 -11.53 -32.61 -27.00
CA THR A 88 -12.69 -31.71 -26.82
C THR A 88 -13.65 -32.05 -25.68
N GLU A 89 -13.23 -31.75 -24.45
CA GLU A 89 -14.18 -31.46 -23.38
C GLU A 89 -14.87 -30.13 -23.71
N ALA A 90 -16.20 -30.12 -23.71
CA ALA A 90 -16.97 -28.88 -23.80
C ALA A 90 -16.52 -27.98 -22.64
N GLN A 91 -15.95 -26.82 -22.95
CA GLN A 91 -15.56 -25.86 -21.92
C GLN A 91 -16.78 -25.56 -21.05
N ASP A 92 -16.61 -25.65 -19.73
CA ASP A 92 -17.65 -25.27 -18.79
C ASP A 92 -18.15 -23.87 -19.19
N PRO A 93 -19.44 -23.69 -19.52
CA PRO A 93 -19.99 -22.40 -19.91
C PRO A 93 -19.84 -21.34 -18.81
N SER A 94 -19.53 -21.77 -17.58
CA SER A 94 -19.23 -20.89 -16.46
C SER A 94 -17.78 -20.36 -16.46
N ALA A 95 -16.83 -21.04 -17.10
CA ALA A 95 -15.40 -20.74 -17.01
C ALA A 95 -15.02 -19.42 -17.69
N LEU A 96 -14.28 -18.57 -16.96
CA LEU A 96 -13.76 -17.31 -17.48
C LEU A 96 -12.43 -17.51 -18.21
N ARG A 97 -12.19 -16.66 -19.20
CA ARG A 97 -10.87 -16.41 -19.80
C ARG A 97 -10.28 -15.14 -19.20
N VAL A 98 -9.28 -15.29 -18.34
CA VAL A 98 -8.61 -14.18 -17.65
C VAL A 98 -7.27 -13.89 -18.32
N GLY A 99 -7.15 -12.71 -18.92
CA GLY A 99 -5.90 -12.20 -19.49
C GLY A 99 -5.12 -11.39 -18.47
N ILE A 100 -3.95 -11.87 -18.05
CA ILE A 100 -3.08 -11.19 -17.08
C ILE A 100 -2.03 -10.35 -17.81
N ILE A 101 -1.98 -9.05 -17.50
CA ILE A 101 -0.94 -8.13 -17.97
C ILE A 101 0.05 -7.87 -16.84
N GLY A 102 1.31 -8.27 -17.02
CA GLY A 102 2.32 -8.23 -15.96
C GLY A 102 2.42 -9.57 -15.26
N PHE A 103 3.20 -10.47 -15.84
CA PHE A 103 3.31 -11.87 -15.39
C PHE A 103 4.52 -12.13 -14.49
N GLY A 104 4.80 -11.19 -13.57
CA GLY A 104 5.82 -11.35 -12.52
C GLY A 104 5.32 -12.17 -11.33
N ASN A 105 6.00 -12.07 -10.18
CA ASN A 105 5.72 -12.86 -8.97
C ASN A 105 4.23 -12.88 -8.60
N PHE A 106 3.58 -11.71 -8.55
CA PHE A 106 2.17 -11.62 -8.18
C PHE A 106 1.23 -12.16 -9.26
N GLY A 107 1.49 -11.84 -10.54
CA GLY A 107 0.70 -12.35 -11.66
C GLY A 107 0.73 -13.88 -11.74
N GLN A 108 1.90 -14.48 -11.53
CA GLN A 108 2.07 -15.94 -11.45
C GLN A 108 1.34 -16.54 -10.25
N PHE A 109 1.40 -15.88 -9.09
CA PHE A 109 0.72 -16.31 -7.87
C PHE A 109 -0.81 -16.34 -8.04
N ILE A 110 -1.39 -15.27 -8.59
CA ILE A 110 -2.83 -15.19 -8.84
C ILE A 110 -3.29 -16.16 -9.93
N ALA A 111 -2.49 -16.34 -11.00
CA ALA A 111 -2.79 -17.28 -12.08
C ALA A 111 -3.06 -18.71 -11.56
N ARG A 112 -2.28 -19.16 -10.57
CA ARG A 112 -2.48 -20.49 -9.97
C ARG A 112 -3.84 -20.64 -9.31
N GLY A 113 -4.34 -19.62 -8.61
CA GLY A 113 -5.68 -19.67 -8.01
C GLY A 113 -6.80 -19.65 -9.04
N ILE A 114 -6.63 -18.85 -10.11
CA ILE A 114 -7.57 -18.84 -11.24
C ILE A 114 -7.65 -20.22 -11.91
N GLN A 115 -6.50 -20.85 -12.19
CA GLN A 115 -6.45 -22.17 -12.83
C GLN A 115 -7.01 -23.31 -11.97
N ARG A 116 -6.86 -23.26 -10.64
CA ARG A 116 -7.41 -24.30 -9.73
C ARG A 116 -8.91 -24.48 -9.87
N GLN A 117 -9.62 -23.44 -10.31
CA GLN A 117 -11.08 -23.44 -10.50
C GLN A 117 -11.49 -23.69 -11.95
N GLY A 118 -10.56 -24.12 -12.81
CA GLY A 118 -10.85 -24.46 -14.21
C GLY A 118 -10.99 -23.26 -15.15
N HIS A 119 -10.65 -22.05 -14.70
CA HIS A 119 -10.62 -20.88 -15.56
C HIS A 119 -9.36 -20.85 -16.45
N ALA A 120 -9.50 -20.35 -17.67
CA ALA A 120 -8.39 -20.24 -18.60
C ALA A 120 -7.58 -18.98 -18.30
N VAL A 121 -6.26 -19.13 -18.13
CA VAL A 121 -5.33 -18.02 -17.97
C VAL A 121 -4.58 -17.78 -19.28
N LEU A 122 -4.64 -16.53 -19.75
CA LEU A 122 -3.82 -15.99 -20.82
C LEU A 122 -2.87 -14.98 -20.17
N ALA A 123 -1.63 -14.86 -20.65
CA ALA A 123 -0.65 -13.98 -20.02
C ALA A 123 0.16 -13.19 -21.04
N THR A 124 0.48 -11.95 -20.69
CA THR A 124 1.52 -11.16 -21.35
C THR A 124 2.33 -10.40 -20.30
N SER A 125 3.58 -10.08 -20.63
CA SER A 125 4.46 -9.33 -19.76
C SER A 125 5.58 -8.67 -20.56
N ARG A 126 6.24 -7.69 -19.97
CA ARG A 126 7.46 -7.08 -20.53
C ARG A 126 8.56 -8.13 -20.71
N SER A 127 8.81 -8.93 -19.69
CA SER A 127 9.79 -10.02 -19.72
C SER A 127 9.19 -11.26 -20.37
N ASP A 128 10.03 -12.11 -20.95
CA ASP A 128 9.59 -13.39 -21.53
C ASP A 128 9.33 -14.42 -20.43
N TYR A 129 8.12 -14.98 -20.39
CA TYR A 129 7.74 -16.07 -19.49
C TYR A 129 7.24 -17.30 -20.26
N SER A 130 7.53 -17.40 -21.56
CA SER A 130 7.08 -18.49 -22.44
C SER A 130 7.32 -19.88 -21.85
N GLU A 131 8.53 -20.15 -21.34
CA GLU A 131 8.89 -21.46 -20.76
C GLU A 131 8.08 -21.77 -19.50
N TYR A 132 8.03 -20.82 -18.54
CA TYR A 132 7.25 -20.98 -17.32
C TYR A 132 5.77 -21.20 -17.65
N CYS A 133 5.19 -20.38 -18.54
CA CYS A 133 3.80 -20.50 -18.93
C CYS A 133 3.50 -21.84 -19.61
N SER A 134 4.37 -22.30 -20.51
CA SER A 134 4.23 -23.61 -21.15
C SER A 134 4.25 -24.75 -20.14
N ALA A 135 5.13 -24.69 -19.12
CA ALA A 135 5.20 -25.70 -18.07
C ALA A 135 3.97 -25.71 -17.14
N HIS A 136 3.21 -24.62 -17.09
CA HIS A 136 2.04 -24.46 -16.20
C HIS A 136 0.70 -24.42 -16.97
N GLY A 137 0.70 -24.79 -18.26
CA GLY A 137 -0.53 -24.80 -19.06
C GLY A 137 -1.15 -23.41 -19.29
N ILE A 138 -0.33 -22.36 -19.30
CA ILE A 138 -0.74 -20.97 -19.53
C ILE A 138 -0.34 -20.56 -20.95
N ARG A 139 -1.26 -19.92 -21.68
CA ARG A 139 -0.94 -19.37 -23.01
C ARG A 139 -0.28 -18.01 -22.83
N PHE A 140 1.00 -17.91 -23.21
CA PHE A 140 1.77 -16.66 -23.14
C PHE A 140 1.84 -15.95 -24.50
N PHE A 141 1.68 -14.64 -24.49
CA PHE A 141 1.72 -13.78 -25.67
C PHE A 141 2.86 -12.76 -25.52
N ARG A 142 3.72 -12.68 -26.55
CA ARG A 142 4.87 -11.76 -26.57
C ARG A 142 4.48 -10.30 -26.76
N SER A 143 3.23 -10.02 -27.12
CA SER A 143 2.70 -8.66 -27.20
C SER A 143 1.34 -8.56 -26.51
N LEU A 144 1.08 -7.38 -25.95
CA LEU A 144 -0.22 -7.02 -25.38
C LEU A 144 -1.32 -7.08 -26.43
N GLU A 145 -0.98 -6.72 -27.67
CA GLU A 145 -1.90 -6.77 -28.81
C GLU A 145 -2.42 -8.18 -29.10
N ALA A 146 -1.53 -9.18 -29.13
CA ALA A 146 -1.92 -10.57 -29.36
C ALA A 146 -2.76 -11.13 -28.19
N LEU A 147 -2.48 -10.71 -26.95
CA LEU A 147 -3.35 -11.05 -25.81
C LEU A 147 -4.76 -10.45 -25.98
N CYS A 148 -4.87 -9.20 -26.42
CA CYS A 148 -6.17 -8.56 -26.60
C CYS A 148 -6.98 -9.16 -27.77
N GLU A 149 -6.33 -9.63 -28.83
CA GLU A 149 -6.98 -10.36 -29.94
C GLU A 149 -7.71 -11.63 -29.48
N GLU A 150 -7.22 -12.25 -28.41
CA GLU A 150 -7.88 -13.38 -27.81
C GLU A 150 -9.18 -13.01 -27.10
N GLN A 151 -9.51 -11.73 -26.91
CA GLN A 151 -10.76 -11.26 -26.30
C GLN A 151 -11.05 -11.93 -24.93
N PRO A 152 -10.20 -11.73 -23.92
CA PRO A 152 -10.47 -12.23 -22.57
C PRO A 152 -11.77 -11.64 -21.99
N ASP A 153 -12.42 -12.40 -21.10
CA ASP A 153 -13.58 -11.95 -20.33
C ASP A 153 -13.16 -10.90 -19.29
N VAL A 154 -12.00 -11.13 -18.67
CA VAL A 154 -11.39 -10.24 -17.69
C VAL A 154 -9.95 -9.96 -18.11
N LEU A 155 -9.58 -8.69 -18.20
CA LEU A 155 -8.20 -8.24 -18.38
C LEU A 155 -7.69 -7.75 -17.02
N LEU A 156 -6.81 -8.53 -16.39
CA LEU A 156 -6.27 -8.29 -15.06
C LEU A 156 -4.90 -7.59 -15.14
N VAL A 157 -4.84 -6.36 -14.68
CA VAL A 157 -3.62 -5.55 -14.61
C VAL A 157 -2.84 -5.91 -13.34
N CYS A 158 -1.74 -6.64 -13.53
CA CYS A 158 -0.81 -7.13 -12.52
C CYS A 158 0.60 -6.50 -12.68
N SER A 159 0.71 -5.33 -13.30
CA SER A 159 1.96 -4.57 -13.40
C SER A 159 2.30 -3.83 -12.10
N SER A 160 3.52 -3.29 -11.99
CA SER A 160 3.87 -2.42 -10.86
C SER A 160 3.07 -1.12 -10.90
N ILE A 161 2.79 -0.54 -9.74
CA ILE A 161 2.05 0.74 -9.62
C ILE A 161 2.63 1.81 -10.55
N LEU A 162 3.97 1.93 -10.56
CA LEU A 162 4.70 2.94 -11.33
C LEU A 162 4.58 2.76 -12.86
N SER A 163 4.35 1.53 -13.34
CA SER A 163 4.27 1.22 -14.77
C SER A 163 2.85 1.12 -15.31
N THR A 164 1.85 1.01 -14.41
CA THR A 164 0.45 0.74 -14.78
C THR A 164 -0.14 1.76 -15.74
N GLU A 165 0.15 3.06 -15.60
CA GLU A 165 -0.36 4.07 -16.54
C GLU A 165 0.12 3.81 -17.97
N SER A 166 1.43 3.57 -18.16
CA SER A 166 1.98 3.27 -19.47
C SER A 166 1.40 1.99 -20.06
N VAL A 167 1.15 0.98 -19.22
CA VAL A 167 0.57 -0.30 -19.64
C VAL A 167 -0.88 -0.14 -20.08
N VAL A 168 -1.71 0.52 -19.27
CA VAL A 168 -3.13 0.74 -19.57
C VAL A 168 -3.28 1.59 -20.83
N ARG A 169 -2.51 2.68 -20.97
CA ARG A 169 -2.55 3.54 -22.17
C ARG A 169 -2.10 2.82 -23.45
N ALA A 170 -1.21 1.83 -23.33
CA ALA A 170 -0.76 1.03 -24.46
C ALA A 170 -1.72 -0.12 -24.84
N THR A 171 -2.77 -0.36 -24.05
CA THR A 171 -3.71 -1.47 -24.29
C THR A 171 -4.56 -1.17 -25.54
N PRO A 172 -4.58 -2.05 -26.56
CA PRO A 172 -5.36 -1.83 -27.77
C PRO A 172 -6.85 -2.16 -27.54
N LEU A 173 -7.55 -1.25 -26.87
CA LEU A 173 -8.94 -1.43 -26.41
C LEU A 173 -9.92 -1.81 -27.54
N ALA A 174 -9.67 -1.35 -28.77
CA ALA A 174 -10.49 -1.68 -29.95
C ALA A 174 -10.50 -3.18 -30.32
N LYS A 175 -9.56 -3.98 -29.79
CA LYS A 175 -9.52 -5.43 -30.00
C LYS A 175 -10.27 -6.22 -28.95
N LEU A 176 -10.69 -5.57 -27.86
CA LEU A 176 -11.45 -6.19 -26.78
C LEU A 176 -12.94 -6.08 -27.05
N ARG A 177 -13.74 -6.93 -26.40
CA ARG A 177 -15.20 -6.81 -26.48
C ARG A 177 -15.65 -5.62 -25.63
N PRO A 178 -16.72 -4.91 -26.01
CA PRO A 178 -17.24 -3.80 -25.21
C PRO A 178 -17.63 -4.20 -23.79
N ASP A 179 -17.98 -5.47 -23.56
CA ASP A 179 -18.39 -5.99 -22.26
C ASP A 179 -17.25 -6.61 -21.42
N THR A 180 -15.99 -6.47 -21.84
CA THR A 180 -14.83 -6.95 -21.09
C THR A 180 -14.71 -6.21 -19.74
N ILE A 181 -14.41 -6.96 -18.69
CA ILE A 181 -14.04 -6.39 -17.38
C ILE A 181 -12.54 -6.08 -17.41
N VAL A 182 -12.14 -4.87 -17.05
CA VAL A 182 -10.75 -4.54 -16.71
C VAL A 182 -10.65 -4.46 -15.20
N ALA A 183 -9.79 -5.29 -14.63
CA ALA A 183 -9.54 -5.34 -13.20
C ALA A 183 -8.08 -5.04 -12.89
N ASP A 184 -7.80 -4.51 -11.71
CA ASP A 184 -6.44 -4.28 -11.22
C ASP A 184 -6.22 -4.96 -9.87
N VAL A 185 -4.96 -5.30 -9.57
CA VAL A 185 -4.53 -5.85 -8.26
C VAL A 185 -3.44 -5.00 -7.60
N LEU A 186 -3.36 -3.71 -7.91
CA LEU A 186 -2.37 -2.81 -7.33
C LEU A 186 -2.60 -2.66 -5.82
N SER A 187 -1.56 -2.26 -5.08
CA SER A 187 -1.68 -2.03 -3.63
C SER A 187 -2.21 -0.64 -3.25
N VAL A 188 -2.55 0.19 -4.23
CA VAL A 188 -3.25 1.48 -4.10
C VAL A 188 -4.47 1.47 -5.04
N LYS A 189 -5.55 2.18 -4.73
CA LYS A 189 -6.83 2.00 -5.43
C LYS A 189 -7.40 3.27 -6.08
N GLN A 190 -7.19 4.47 -5.53
CA GLN A 190 -7.67 5.69 -6.19
C GLN A 190 -6.95 5.94 -7.51
N PHE A 191 -5.65 5.65 -7.58
CA PHE A 191 -4.87 5.79 -8.81
C PHE A 191 -5.42 4.91 -9.97
N PRO A 192 -5.46 3.56 -9.85
CA PRO A 192 -6.00 2.74 -10.94
C PRO A 192 -7.46 3.04 -11.23
N ARG A 193 -8.30 3.32 -10.22
CA ARG A 193 -9.70 3.74 -10.44
C ARG A 193 -9.80 4.94 -11.38
N ASN A 194 -9.08 6.01 -11.07
CA ASN A 194 -9.18 7.26 -11.82
C ASN A 194 -8.59 7.10 -13.23
N LEU A 195 -7.46 6.40 -13.33
CA LEU A 195 -6.82 6.09 -14.60
C LEU A 195 -7.73 5.26 -15.53
N LEU A 196 -8.36 4.21 -14.99
CA LEU A 196 -9.24 3.33 -15.77
C LEU A 196 -10.52 4.06 -16.19
N LEU A 197 -11.09 4.90 -15.32
CA LEU A 197 -12.25 5.74 -15.68
C LEU A 197 -11.91 6.78 -16.77
N GLU A 198 -10.70 7.31 -16.78
CA GLU A 198 -10.22 8.26 -17.80
C GLU A 198 -10.05 7.57 -19.17
N ILE A 199 -9.43 6.38 -19.19
CA ILE A 199 -8.98 5.75 -20.42
C ILE A 199 -10.04 4.83 -21.05
N LEU A 200 -10.80 4.09 -20.23
CA LEU A 200 -11.66 3.03 -20.74
C LEU A 200 -13.00 3.55 -21.24
N PRO A 201 -13.46 3.13 -22.45
CA PRO A 201 -14.79 3.44 -22.96
C PRO A 201 -15.90 3.07 -21.98
N PRO A 202 -17.03 3.81 -21.95
CA PRO A 202 -18.11 3.62 -20.97
C PRO A 202 -18.68 2.21 -20.88
N GLU A 203 -18.59 1.43 -21.96
CA GLU A 203 -19.12 0.07 -22.06
C GLU A 203 -18.31 -0.93 -21.23
N PHE A 204 -17.01 -0.67 -21.04
CA PHE A 204 -16.12 -1.56 -20.30
C PHE A 204 -16.44 -1.56 -18.81
N GLY A 205 -16.41 -2.75 -18.22
CA GLY A 205 -16.52 -2.91 -16.79
C GLY A 205 -15.18 -2.62 -16.10
N ILE A 206 -15.23 -2.03 -14.92
CA ILE A 206 -14.08 -1.66 -14.10
C ILE A 206 -14.30 -2.21 -12.69
N VAL A 207 -13.36 -3.04 -12.25
CA VAL A 207 -13.33 -3.57 -10.89
C VAL A 207 -11.94 -3.35 -10.30
N CYS A 208 -11.82 -2.47 -9.31
CA CYS A 208 -10.54 -2.26 -8.63
C CYS A 208 -10.43 -3.26 -7.48
N THR A 209 -9.33 -4.01 -7.41
CA THR A 209 -9.15 -5.02 -6.36
C THR A 209 -7.80 -4.91 -5.68
N HIS A 210 -7.70 -5.46 -4.48
CA HIS A 210 -6.44 -5.64 -3.78
C HIS A 210 -6.55 -6.89 -2.89
N PRO A 211 -5.98 -8.02 -3.34
CA PRO A 211 -5.67 -9.11 -2.44
C PRO A 211 -4.67 -8.58 -1.40
N MET A 212 -5.06 -8.51 -0.13
CA MET A 212 -4.21 -8.01 0.97
C MET A 212 -3.17 -9.05 1.40
N PHE A 213 -2.70 -9.84 0.45
CA PHE A 213 -1.81 -10.96 0.58
C PHE A 213 -1.08 -11.19 -0.74
N GLY A 214 0.11 -11.81 -0.68
CA GLY A 214 0.93 -12.10 -1.84
C GLY A 214 1.54 -13.49 -1.76
N PRO A 215 2.56 -13.79 -2.58
CA PRO A 215 3.21 -15.09 -2.62
C PRO A 215 3.62 -15.61 -1.24
N GLU A 216 4.21 -14.75 -0.39
CA GLU A 216 4.67 -15.16 0.94
C GLU A 216 3.55 -15.36 1.95
N SER A 217 2.61 -14.41 2.04
CA SER A 217 1.53 -14.47 3.03
C SER A 217 0.39 -15.41 2.63
N GLY A 218 0.26 -15.75 1.35
CA GLY A 218 -0.75 -16.66 0.80
C GLY A 218 -0.21 -18.01 0.31
N LYS A 219 1.04 -18.37 0.62
CA LYS A 219 1.67 -19.63 0.14
C LYS A 219 0.95 -20.91 0.56
N HIS A 220 0.20 -20.87 1.66
CA HIS A 220 -0.54 -22.01 2.20
C HIS A 220 -2.05 -21.94 1.91
N GLY A 221 -2.45 -21.13 0.92
CA GLY A 221 -3.85 -20.90 0.55
C GLY A 221 -4.35 -19.52 0.95
N TRP A 222 -5.52 -19.13 0.42
CA TRP A 222 -6.06 -17.78 0.58
C TRP A 222 -7.20 -17.69 1.61
N SER A 223 -7.48 -18.81 2.29
CA SER A 223 -8.55 -18.92 3.27
C SER A 223 -8.39 -17.86 4.37
N LYS A 224 -9.48 -17.12 4.60
CA LYS A 224 -9.61 -16.01 5.58
C LYS A 224 -8.72 -14.80 5.31
N LEU A 225 -7.89 -14.81 4.26
CA LEU A 225 -7.11 -13.64 3.89
C LEU A 225 -8.03 -12.57 3.29
N PRO A 226 -7.80 -11.27 3.56
CA PRO A 226 -8.68 -10.23 3.07
C PRO A 226 -8.50 -10.03 1.57
N PHE A 227 -9.60 -9.99 0.83
CA PHE A 227 -9.64 -9.56 -0.56
C PHE A 227 -10.54 -8.33 -0.65
N VAL A 228 -9.93 -7.17 -0.92
CA VAL A 228 -10.65 -5.90 -1.04
C VAL A 228 -11.05 -5.67 -2.48
N TYR A 229 -12.27 -5.18 -2.71
CA TYR A 229 -12.73 -4.83 -4.04
C TYR A 229 -13.69 -3.64 -4.06
N ASP A 230 -13.73 -2.95 -5.19
CA ASP A 230 -14.65 -1.86 -5.52
C ASP A 230 -15.19 -2.09 -6.94
N LYS A 231 -16.51 -2.26 -7.07
CA LYS A 231 -17.20 -2.37 -8.37
C LYS A 231 -17.40 -0.97 -8.98
N VAL A 232 -16.30 -0.35 -9.40
CA VAL A 232 -16.23 1.05 -9.85
C VAL A 232 -17.22 1.37 -10.98
N ARG A 233 -17.31 0.49 -11.99
CA ARG A 233 -18.27 0.62 -13.10
C ARG A 233 -18.60 -0.77 -13.62
N VAL A 234 -19.77 -1.30 -13.29
CA VAL A 234 -20.24 -2.60 -13.79
C VAL A 234 -21.73 -2.47 -14.07
N ALA A 235 -22.21 -3.05 -15.18
CA ALA A 235 -23.64 -3.09 -15.46
C ALA A 235 -24.42 -3.78 -14.31
N GLU A 236 -25.61 -3.26 -14.00
CA GLU A 236 -26.49 -3.81 -12.96
C GLU A 236 -27.09 -5.17 -13.31
N GLU A 237 -27.14 -5.51 -14.60
CA GLU A 237 -27.70 -6.76 -15.11
C GLU A 237 -26.92 -7.26 -16.35
N GLY A 238 -27.19 -8.50 -16.75
CA GLY A 238 -26.67 -9.08 -17.98
C GLY A 238 -25.27 -9.72 -17.87
N GLY A 239 -24.66 -9.94 -19.04
CA GLY A 239 -23.42 -10.73 -19.17
C GLY A 239 -22.22 -10.13 -18.44
N GLN A 240 -22.08 -8.80 -18.42
CA GLN A 240 -20.98 -8.12 -17.75
C GLN A 240 -21.05 -8.29 -16.22
N LYS A 241 -22.25 -8.17 -15.63
CA LYS A 241 -22.46 -8.46 -14.20
C LYS A 241 -22.09 -9.91 -13.87
N ALA A 242 -22.58 -10.85 -14.67
CA ALA A 242 -22.28 -12.27 -14.47
C ALA A 242 -20.77 -12.58 -14.59
N LYS A 243 -20.02 -11.86 -15.44
CA LYS A 243 -18.55 -11.98 -15.52
C LYS A 243 -17.88 -11.42 -14.28
N CYS A 244 -18.30 -10.24 -13.80
CA CYS A 244 -17.79 -9.62 -12.59
C CYS A 244 -18.00 -10.51 -11.36
N ASP A 245 -19.24 -10.98 -11.14
CA ASP A 245 -19.57 -11.84 -10.00
C ASP A 245 -18.78 -13.15 -10.04
N ARG A 246 -18.62 -13.76 -11.23
CA ARG A 246 -17.76 -14.94 -11.40
C ARG A 246 -16.29 -14.66 -11.08
N PHE A 247 -15.75 -13.54 -11.56
CA PHE A 247 -14.36 -13.16 -11.28
C PHE A 247 -14.11 -12.97 -9.78
N LEU A 248 -15.02 -12.29 -9.08
CA LEU A 248 -14.94 -12.12 -7.62
C LEU A 248 -15.11 -13.45 -6.89
N SER A 249 -15.96 -14.35 -7.40
CA SER A 249 -16.16 -15.67 -6.81
C SER A 249 -14.90 -16.54 -6.80
N ILE A 250 -13.91 -16.26 -7.66
CA ILE A 250 -12.60 -16.94 -7.63
C ILE A 250 -11.97 -16.79 -6.25
N PHE A 251 -11.94 -15.58 -5.72
CA PHE A 251 -11.35 -15.30 -4.42
C PHE A 251 -12.24 -15.81 -3.28
N GLU A 252 -13.56 -15.69 -3.43
CA GLU A 252 -14.52 -16.20 -2.45
C GLU A 252 -14.41 -17.73 -2.28
N GLN A 253 -14.31 -18.48 -3.37
CA GLN A 253 -14.20 -19.94 -3.37
C GLN A 253 -12.84 -20.44 -2.85
N GLU A 254 -11.79 -19.64 -2.97
CA GLU A 254 -10.50 -19.86 -2.28
C GLU A 254 -10.59 -19.55 -0.76
N GLY A 255 -11.76 -19.12 -0.29
CA GLY A 255 -12.07 -18.86 1.10
C GLY A 255 -11.64 -17.48 1.57
N CYS A 256 -11.33 -16.53 0.68
CA CYS A 256 -10.98 -15.18 1.07
C CYS A 256 -12.11 -14.52 1.87
N ARG A 257 -11.73 -13.64 2.80
CA ARG A 257 -12.67 -12.70 3.39
C ARG A 257 -12.89 -11.56 2.41
N MET A 258 -14.01 -11.60 1.71
CA MET A 258 -14.41 -10.60 0.73
C MET A 258 -14.81 -9.29 1.43
N VAL A 259 -14.17 -8.18 1.08
CA VAL A 259 -14.39 -6.85 1.68
C VAL A 259 -14.67 -5.83 0.59
N GLU A 260 -15.93 -5.49 0.41
CA GLU A 260 -16.33 -4.40 -0.49
C GLU A 260 -16.13 -3.04 0.20
N MET A 261 -15.38 -2.14 -0.43
CA MET A 261 -15.23 -0.76 0.04
C MET A 261 -14.78 0.14 -1.10
N THR A 262 -15.01 1.45 -0.97
CA THR A 262 -14.58 2.39 -2.01
C THR A 262 -13.07 2.47 -2.10
N CYS A 263 -12.53 2.76 -3.29
CA CYS A 263 -11.10 2.97 -3.49
C CYS A 263 -10.49 4.05 -2.56
N ALA A 264 -11.27 5.09 -2.22
CA ALA A 264 -10.84 6.15 -1.32
C ALA A 264 -10.76 5.69 0.14
N GLU A 265 -11.71 4.87 0.59
CA GLU A 265 -11.66 4.25 1.93
C GLU A 265 -10.52 3.26 2.04
N HIS A 266 -10.32 2.43 1.01
CA HIS A 266 -9.16 1.53 0.93
C HIS A 266 -7.86 2.30 1.13
N ASP A 267 -7.60 3.34 0.33
CA ASP A 267 -6.33 4.06 0.39
C ASP A 267 -6.12 4.75 1.74
N ARG A 268 -7.19 5.27 2.36
CA ARG A 268 -7.14 5.82 3.72
C ARG A 268 -6.72 4.77 4.74
N HIS A 269 -7.30 3.57 4.67
CA HIS A 269 -6.92 2.47 5.56
C HIS A 269 -5.51 1.92 5.27
N ALA A 270 -5.17 1.71 4.00
CA ALA A 270 -3.89 1.16 3.57
C ALA A 270 -2.73 2.09 3.95
N ALA A 271 -2.93 3.42 3.91
CA ALA A 271 -1.93 4.37 4.37
C ALA A 271 -1.56 4.17 5.85
N GLY A 272 -2.57 4.01 6.71
CA GLY A 272 -2.36 3.83 8.16
C GLY A 272 -2.00 2.41 8.59
N SER A 273 -1.98 1.44 7.66
CA SER A 273 -1.73 0.02 7.95
C SER A 273 -0.58 -0.53 7.10
N GLN A 274 -0.84 -0.85 5.83
CA GLN A 274 0.14 -1.42 4.91
C GLN A 274 1.35 -0.49 4.74
N PHE A 275 1.13 0.80 4.43
CA PHE A 275 2.24 1.72 4.19
C PHE A 275 3.12 1.93 5.43
N ILE A 276 2.52 2.06 6.61
CA ILE A 276 3.26 2.09 7.89
C ILE A 276 4.05 0.79 8.10
N THR A 277 3.43 -0.36 7.86
CA THR A 277 4.07 -1.68 8.01
C THR A 277 5.31 -1.82 7.12
N HIS A 278 5.21 -1.44 5.83
CA HIS A 278 6.37 -1.43 4.93
C HIS A 278 7.42 -0.40 5.35
N THR A 279 7.01 0.78 5.81
CA THR A 279 7.95 1.82 6.25
C THR A 279 8.75 1.34 7.45
N ILE A 280 8.09 0.79 8.48
CA ILE A 280 8.76 0.22 9.65
C ILE A 280 9.69 -0.93 9.26
N GLY A 281 9.21 -1.89 8.46
CA GLY A 281 10.04 -3.01 8.01
C GLY A 281 11.31 -2.56 7.28
N ARG A 282 11.21 -1.53 6.43
CA ARG A 282 12.37 -0.96 5.73
C ARG A 282 13.29 -0.15 6.65
N VAL A 283 12.76 0.58 7.63
CA VAL A 283 13.58 1.24 8.67
C VAL A 283 14.35 0.21 9.49
N LEU A 284 13.70 -0.88 9.89
CA LEU A 284 14.35 -1.99 10.60
C LEU A 284 15.45 -2.64 9.74
N ALA A 285 15.25 -2.76 8.43
CA ALA A 285 16.29 -3.23 7.51
C ALA A 285 17.53 -2.30 7.52
N GLN A 286 17.34 -0.98 7.58
CA GLN A 286 18.46 -0.02 7.68
C GLN A 286 19.25 -0.14 8.99
N LEU A 287 18.64 -0.68 10.05
CA LEU A 287 19.35 -0.99 11.29
C LEU A 287 20.20 -2.26 11.21
N ASN A 288 20.12 -3.02 10.10
CA ASN A 288 20.83 -4.28 9.87
C ASN A 288 20.63 -5.29 11.02
N LEU A 289 19.38 -5.41 11.50
CA LEU A 289 19.04 -6.29 12.62
C LEU A 289 19.50 -7.72 12.37
N GLN A 290 20.14 -8.32 13.37
CA GLN A 290 20.60 -9.71 13.35
C GLN A 290 19.88 -10.52 14.42
N SER A 291 19.69 -11.81 14.16
CA SER A 291 19.25 -12.75 15.17
C SER A 291 20.30 -12.91 16.27
N THR A 292 19.86 -13.12 17.50
CA THR A 292 20.72 -13.30 18.68
C THR A 292 20.31 -14.55 19.48
N PRO A 293 21.18 -15.11 20.33
CA PRO A 293 20.82 -16.22 21.22
C PRO A 293 19.74 -15.90 22.26
N ILE A 294 19.40 -14.62 22.44
CA ILE A 294 18.47 -14.13 23.47
C ILE A 294 17.26 -13.39 22.87
N ASN A 295 16.88 -13.75 21.64
CA ASN A 295 15.73 -13.14 20.98
C ASN A 295 14.46 -13.26 21.85
N THR A 296 13.77 -12.14 22.01
CA THR A 296 12.40 -12.16 22.53
C THR A 296 11.43 -12.49 21.40
N LYS A 297 10.24 -12.99 21.73
CA LYS A 297 9.19 -13.25 20.72
C LYS A 297 8.78 -12.01 19.92
N GLY A 298 8.77 -10.84 20.57
CA GLY A 298 8.54 -9.58 19.89
C GLY A 298 9.65 -9.26 18.86
N TYR A 299 10.91 -9.50 19.21
CA TYR A 299 12.02 -9.29 18.30
C TYR A 299 12.01 -10.27 17.11
N GLU A 300 11.65 -11.54 17.32
CA GLU A 300 11.45 -12.51 16.24
C GLU A 300 10.41 -12.00 15.22
N THR A 301 9.31 -11.38 15.69
CA THR A 301 8.30 -10.79 14.80
C THR A 301 8.85 -9.60 14.00
N LEU A 302 9.75 -8.79 14.58
CA LEU A 302 10.40 -7.67 13.86
C LEU A 302 11.37 -8.17 12.78
N LEU A 303 12.12 -9.24 13.06
CA LEU A 303 12.98 -9.89 12.05
C LEU A 303 12.12 -10.42 10.89
N GLN A 304 11.05 -11.15 11.21
CA GLN A 304 10.13 -11.67 10.19
C GLN A 304 9.44 -10.54 9.39
N LEU A 305 9.06 -9.44 10.04
CA LEU A 305 8.52 -8.26 9.37
C LEU A 305 9.54 -7.67 8.38
N THR A 306 10.81 -7.58 8.80
CA THR A 306 11.89 -7.09 7.96
C THR A 306 12.04 -7.97 6.73
N GLU A 307 12.20 -9.29 6.90
CA GLU A 307 12.31 -10.27 5.81
C GLU A 307 11.14 -10.17 4.82
N ASN A 308 9.91 -10.16 5.33
CA ASN A 308 8.72 -10.08 4.48
C ASN A 308 8.66 -8.77 3.68
N THR A 309 8.94 -7.62 4.31
CA THR A 309 8.79 -6.31 3.65
C THR A 309 9.92 -5.95 2.70
N VAL A 310 11.13 -6.49 2.91
CA VAL A 310 12.27 -6.29 2.00
C VAL A 310 12.25 -7.26 0.83
N SER A 311 11.53 -8.38 0.93
CA SER A 311 11.29 -9.29 -0.20
C SER A 311 10.49 -8.62 -1.33
N ASP A 312 9.70 -7.59 -1.00
CA ASP A 312 9.03 -6.75 -1.96
C ASP A 312 9.95 -5.68 -2.56
N SER A 313 9.81 -5.45 -3.86
CA SER A 313 10.58 -4.43 -4.59
C SER A 313 10.45 -3.03 -3.98
N PHE A 314 11.53 -2.23 -4.08
CA PHE A 314 11.46 -0.83 -3.67
C PHE A 314 10.42 -0.04 -4.49
N ASP A 315 10.26 -0.37 -5.78
CA ASP A 315 9.24 0.22 -6.65
C ASP A 315 7.82 0.06 -6.11
N LEU A 316 7.49 -1.09 -5.51
CA LEU A 316 6.20 -1.29 -4.85
C LEU A 316 6.03 -0.30 -3.69
N TYR A 317 7.00 -0.24 -2.80
CA TYR A 317 6.97 0.66 -1.64
C TYR A 317 6.90 2.13 -2.06
N TYR A 318 7.70 2.54 -3.03
CA TYR A 318 7.67 3.89 -3.58
C TYR A 318 6.31 4.19 -4.22
N GLY A 319 5.70 3.22 -4.90
CA GLY A 319 4.34 3.32 -5.42
C GLY A 319 3.28 3.53 -4.34
N LEU A 320 3.41 2.86 -3.18
CA LEU A 320 2.51 3.07 -2.03
C LEU A 320 2.56 4.52 -1.53
N PHE A 321 3.73 5.14 -1.54
CA PHE A 321 3.90 6.54 -1.16
C PHE A 321 3.38 7.49 -2.23
N MET A 322 3.85 7.33 -3.47
CA MET A 322 3.60 8.26 -4.57
C MET A 322 2.13 8.34 -4.98
N TYR A 323 1.42 7.20 -4.94
CA TYR A 323 0.07 7.08 -5.48
C TYR A 323 -1.02 6.96 -4.40
N ASN A 324 -0.66 7.16 -3.13
CA ASN A 324 -1.62 7.31 -2.03
C ASN A 324 -1.43 8.66 -1.37
N VAL A 325 -2.36 9.59 -1.64
CA VAL A 325 -2.33 10.96 -1.09
C VAL A 325 -2.31 11.03 0.44
N ASN A 326 -2.73 9.96 1.12
CA ASN A 326 -2.75 9.88 2.58
C ASN A 326 -1.39 9.43 3.17
N ALA A 327 -0.45 8.94 2.35
CA ALA A 327 0.81 8.37 2.83
C ALA A 327 1.71 9.41 3.52
N THR A 328 1.78 10.63 2.99
CA THR A 328 2.58 11.72 3.58
C THR A 328 2.14 12.05 5.00
N GLU A 329 0.84 12.13 5.26
CA GLU A 329 0.32 12.37 6.61
C GLU A 329 0.74 11.26 7.59
N GLN A 330 0.76 10.01 7.14
CA GLN A 330 1.16 8.87 7.96
C GLN A 330 2.67 8.86 8.22
N MET A 331 3.49 9.25 7.25
CA MET A 331 4.93 9.43 7.43
C MET A 331 5.22 10.50 8.48
N ASP A 332 4.58 11.67 8.38
CA ASP A 332 4.72 12.76 9.35
C ASP A 332 4.26 12.34 10.76
N LYS A 333 3.17 11.56 10.86
CA LYS A 333 2.68 11.02 12.14
C LYS A 333 3.68 10.05 12.75
N LEU A 334 4.30 9.20 11.93
CA LEU A 334 5.31 8.25 12.38
C LEU A 334 6.56 8.97 12.89
N ASP A 335 7.04 9.99 12.17
CA ASP A 335 8.20 10.79 12.58
C ASP A 335 7.97 11.50 13.92
N ARG A 336 6.84 12.20 14.07
CA ARG A 336 6.46 12.82 15.35
C ARG A 336 6.36 11.81 16.49
N ALA A 337 5.76 10.65 16.24
CA ALA A 337 5.64 9.61 17.26
C ALA A 337 7.02 9.08 17.69
N PHE A 338 7.97 8.95 16.75
CA PHE A 338 9.34 8.55 17.06
C PHE A 338 10.05 9.60 17.93
N ASP A 339 9.91 10.87 17.58
CA ASP A 339 10.45 11.99 18.36
C ASP A 339 9.83 12.09 19.75
N ASP A 340 8.52 11.93 19.89
CA ASP A 340 7.83 11.94 21.18
C ASP A 340 8.38 10.84 22.12
N VAL A 341 8.54 9.62 21.61
CA VAL A 341 9.14 8.51 22.36
C VAL A 341 10.58 8.82 22.76
N LYS A 342 11.36 9.42 21.86
CA LYS A 342 12.73 9.85 22.13
C LYS A 342 12.77 10.90 23.25
N GLN A 343 11.87 11.88 23.23
CA GLN A 343 11.76 12.91 24.27
C GLN A 343 11.34 12.32 25.62
N MET A 344 10.45 11.32 25.64
CA MET A 344 10.08 10.63 26.87
C MET A 344 11.29 9.97 27.55
N LEU A 345 12.22 9.41 26.78
CA LEU A 345 13.44 8.79 27.30
C LEU A 345 14.45 9.83 27.80
N TYR A 346 14.84 10.78 26.93
CA TYR A 346 15.86 11.78 27.28
C TYR A 346 15.37 12.78 28.33
N GLY A 347 14.09 13.16 28.31
CA GLY A 347 13.50 14.05 29.32
C GLY A 347 13.58 13.45 30.72
N ARG A 348 13.30 12.14 30.86
CA ARG A 348 13.47 11.43 32.15
C ARG A 348 14.94 11.35 32.55
N LEU A 349 15.83 11.05 31.61
CA LEU A 349 17.27 11.00 31.87
C LEU A 349 17.81 12.35 32.39
N HIS A 350 17.45 13.46 31.75
CA HIS A 350 17.81 14.81 32.22
C HIS A 350 17.24 15.11 33.60
N GLY A 351 16.01 14.70 33.89
CA GLY A 351 15.41 14.85 35.23
C GLY A 351 16.20 14.11 36.31
N VAL A 352 16.60 12.85 36.03
CA VAL A 352 17.40 12.04 36.95
C VAL A 352 18.81 12.62 37.12
N LEU A 353 19.50 12.95 36.03
CA LEU A 353 20.82 13.56 36.06
C LEU A 353 20.81 14.91 36.79
N ARG A 354 19.80 15.76 36.55
CA ARG A 354 19.66 17.05 37.24
C ARG A 354 19.52 16.86 38.75
N LYS A 355 18.67 15.93 39.20
CA LYS A 355 18.54 15.62 40.64
C LYS A 355 19.84 15.07 41.21
N GLN A 356 20.51 14.16 40.50
CA GLN A 356 21.77 13.59 40.94
C GLN A 356 22.96 14.56 40.94
N ILE A 357 22.95 15.61 40.10
CA ILE A 357 24.05 16.60 40.02
C ILE A 357 23.79 17.79 40.95
N VAL A 358 22.55 18.30 41.01
CA VAL A 358 22.20 19.51 41.77
C VAL A 358 21.87 19.20 43.22
N GLU A 359 21.23 18.06 43.52
CA GLU A 359 20.73 17.73 44.86
C GLU A 359 21.70 16.83 45.66
N ARG A 360 22.86 16.45 45.10
CA ARG A 360 23.89 15.65 45.81
C ARG A 360 24.84 16.47 46.68
N VAL A 361 24.96 17.79 46.48
CA VAL A 361 25.84 18.63 47.30
C VAL A 361 24.99 19.31 48.38
N PRO A 362 25.14 18.96 49.68
CA PRO A 362 24.60 19.80 50.74
C PRO A 362 25.30 21.15 50.65
N MET A 363 24.52 22.23 50.49
CA MET A 363 25.04 23.59 50.57
C MET A 363 25.76 23.76 51.92
N PRO A 364 27.07 24.07 51.96
CA PRO A 364 27.74 24.40 53.21
C PRO A 364 27.15 25.70 53.73
N GLY A 365 26.37 25.63 54.82
CA GLY A 365 25.79 26.81 55.46
C GLY A 365 24.31 26.72 55.85
N ALA A 366 23.62 25.60 55.59
CA ALA A 366 22.29 25.42 56.19
C ALA A 366 22.43 25.26 57.72
N PRO A 367 21.84 26.14 58.54
CA PRO A 367 22.00 26.06 59.99
C PRO A 367 21.39 24.77 60.52
N SER A 368 22.18 24.01 61.27
CA SER A 368 21.72 22.81 61.98
C SER A 368 20.82 23.21 63.15
N SER A 369 19.50 23.23 62.95
CA SER A 369 18.57 23.35 64.09
C SER A 369 18.34 21.98 64.71
N ARG A 370 19.21 21.59 65.65
CA ARG A 370 18.83 20.59 66.67
C ARG A 370 18.21 21.31 67.87
N SER A 371 17.07 20.78 68.29
CA SER A 371 16.41 20.85 69.60
C SER A 371 15.98 22.21 70.15
N ARG A 372 14.67 22.45 70.10
CA ARG A 372 13.93 22.95 71.27
C ARG A 372 12.60 22.19 71.37
N GLU A 373 12.52 21.38 72.43
CA GLU A 373 11.29 20.76 72.91
C GLU A 373 10.25 21.82 73.30
N GLY A 374 8.99 21.47 73.07
CA GLY A 374 7.86 21.87 73.93
C GLY A 374 7.27 23.26 73.73
N ARG A 375 6.19 23.35 72.93
CA ARG A 375 4.84 23.67 73.43
C ARG A 375 3.78 23.57 72.33
N GLU A 376 2.60 23.21 72.79
CA GLU A 376 1.45 22.65 72.08
C GLU A 376 0.74 23.60 71.09
N SER A 377 0.19 22.95 70.05
CA SER A 377 -0.93 23.20 69.10
C SER A 377 -2.06 24.19 69.47
N PRO A 378 -3.02 24.55 68.56
CA PRO A 378 -3.40 23.88 67.30
C PRO A 378 -3.76 24.79 66.09
N ALA A 379 -4.06 24.10 64.97
CA ALA A 379 -4.90 24.49 63.82
C ALA A 379 -4.17 24.82 62.50
N ALA A 380 -4.20 23.86 61.56
CA ALA A 380 -4.89 24.00 60.26
C ALA A 380 -4.61 22.80 59.32
N ASN A 381 -5.70 22.13 58.94
CA ASN A 381 -5.95 21.32 57.74
C ASN A 381 -4.89 20.36 57.20
N THR A 382 -5.16 19.09 57.47
CA THR A 382 -4.78 17.92 56.66
C THR A 382 -5.43 18.01 55.27
N GLN A 383 -4.63 18.00 54.20
CA GLN A 383 -5.04 17.46 52.91
C GLN A 383 -4.01 16.42 52.48
N GLU A 384 -4.42 15.16 52.57
CA GLU A 384 -3.73 14.01 52.00
C GLU A 384 -3.56 14.18 50.49
N THR A 385 -2.32 14.07 50.02
CA THR A 385 -2.02 13.81 48.62
C THR A 385 -2.47 12.39 48.27
N LYS A 386 -3.61 12.31 47.59
CA LYS A 386 -4.18 11.11 46.98
C LYS A 386 -3.23 10.53 45.92
N PRO A 387 -3.04 9.20 45.83
CA PRO A 387 -2.35 8.59 44.70
C PRO A 387 -3.21 8.72 43.43
N LEU A 388 -2.57 9.04 42.30
CA LEU A 388 -3.21 9.06 40.98
C LEU A 388 -3.76 7.67 40.65
N SER A 389 -5.08 7.60 40.47
CA SER A 389 -5.81 6.48 39.90
C SER A 389 -5.43 6.26 38.43
N PRO A 390 -5.35 5.01 37.94
CA PRO A 390 -5.19 4.73 36.52
C PRO A 390 -6.47 5.15 35.77
N SER A 391 -6.31 5.82 34.63
CA SER A 391 -7.41 6.14 33.71
C SER A 391 -8.07 4.87 33.18
N PRO A 392 -9.39 4.86 32.93
CA PRO A 392 -10.09 3.66 32.50
C PRO A 392 -9.70 3.28 31.06
N CYS A 393 -9.36 2.01 30.91
CA CYS A 393 -9.31 1.29 29.66
C CYS A 393 -10.67 1.43 28.97
N HIS A 394 -10.70 1.88 27.71
CA HIS A 394 -11.88 1.74 26.87
C HIS A 394 -12.07 0.24 26.59
N THR A 395 -13.02 -0.36 27.30
CA THR A 395 -13.62 -1.64 26.96
C THR A 395 -14.34 -1.49 25.63
N PHE A 396 -13.91 -2.24 24.61
CA PHE A 396 -14.73 -2.51 23.44
C PHE A 396 -15.99 -3.26 23.93
N SER A 397 -17.15 -2.64 23.76
CA SER A 397 -18.43 -3.29 23.97
C SER A 397 -18.68 -4.28 22.84
N THR A 398 -18.94 -5.54 23.21
CA THR A 398 -19.47 -6.57 22.31
C THR A 398 -20.87 -6.17 21.88
N VAL A 399 -21.07 -5.82 20.60
CA VAL A 399 -22.41 -5.67 20.04
C VAL A 399 -22.98 -7.08 19.83
N ALA A 400 -23.91 -7.46 20.70
CA ALA A 400 -24.78 -8.61 20.52
C ALA A 400 -25.85 -8.26 19.47
N PHE A 401 -25.84 -8.95 18.33
CA PHE A 401 -26.98 -8.96 17.41
C PHE A 401 -28.07 -9.86 17.97
N SER A 402 -29.14 -9.24 18.49
CA SER A 402 -30.39 -9.94 18.78
C SER A 402 -31.22 -10.01 17.50
N THR A 403 -31.57 -11.23 17.13
CA THR A 403 -32.61 -11.57 16.16
C THR A 403 -33.96 -10.97 16.55
N ALA A 404 -34.65 -10.33 15.61
CA ALA A 404 -36.09 -10.16 15.64
C ALA A 404 -36.66 -10.20 14.22
N LYS A 405 -37.56 -11.16 14.01
CA LYS A 405 -38.44 -11.30 12.85
C LYS A 405 -39.50 -10.19 12.87
N CYS A 406 -39.78 -9.63 11.70
CA CYS A 406 -41.12 -9.52 11.09
C CYS A 406 -40.94 -9.19 9.60
#